data_AF-R7PDH2-F1
#
_entry.id   AF-R7PDH2-F1
#
_cell.length_a   1.000
_cell.length_b   1.000
_cell.length_c   1.000
_cell.angle_alpha   90.00
_cell.angle_beta   90.00
_cell.angle_gamma   90.00
#
_symmetry.space_group_name_H-M   'P 1'
#
loop_
_entity.id
_entity.type
_entity.pdbx_description
1 polymer ?
#
loop_
_entity_poly.entity_id
_entity_poly.type
_entity_poly.pdbx_seq_one_letter_code
_entity_poly.pdbx_strand_id
1 'polypeptide(L)'
;MKKHYLTLTRLLMVMLMAVGFSTAGQAAESRGDSIYNTASTDLQSVIRDINNLSLQYQNVTSIRNFLDKMASQGTATLKNTNSKWQIKKDSLQTMLSDLYDKQFEIRTEYEKKLNQLWADKDYEGYKKAQAEYEQQLKNYENKEKELRDQYDEGVKKLANLLVQETKILQQQLEQSTDDMEAALQIYKKCNEATLLLDEASDAQRQSEAGKALNAAINESRSLINGSYTEVGIMVKMLENLLDFILKFNQSITAISTPQQSTRMADIYSINGTLLLRHTSVEKAAGQLPAGLYIINGKKVLIP
;
A
#
# COMPACT_ATOMS: atom_id res chain seq x y z
N MET A 1 -52.94 45.80 32.39
CA MET A 1 -51.98 45.63 31.28
C MET A 1 -50.51 45.52 31.71
N LYS A 2 -49.97 46.36 32.62
CA LYS A 2 -48.55 46.30 33.05
C LYS A 2 -48.10 44.99 33.74
N LYS A 3 -48.98 44.31 34.50
CA LYS A 3 -48.63 43.06 35.20
C LYS A 3 -48.43 41.87 34.24
N HIS A 4 -49.22 41.76 33.17
CA HIS A 4 -49.12 40.67 32.19
C HIS A 4 -47.93 40.83 31.24
N TYR A 5 -47.57 42.08 30.88
CA TYR A 5 -46.35 42.34 30.13
C TYR A 5 -45.12 41.87 30.92
N LEU A 6 -45.06 42.17 32.22
CA LEU A 6 -43.97 41.76 33.11
C LEU A 6 -43.84 40.23 33.27
N THR A 7 -44.96 39.50 33.24
CA THR A 7 -44.95 38.03 33.34
C THR A 7 -44.52 37.40 32.02
N LEU A 8 -44.94 37.98 30.89
CA LEU A 8 -44.57 37.52 29.56
C LEU A 8 -43.07 37.75 29.28
N THR A 9 -42.50 38.89 29.68
CA THR A 9 -41.07 39.15 29.53
C THR A 9 -40.23 38.20 30.38
N ARG A 10 -40.68 37.86 31.61
CA ARG A 10 -40.03 36.87 32.48
C ARG A 10 -40.04 35.47 31.86
N LEU A 11 -41.15 35.06 31.27
CA LEU A 11 -41.28 33.76 30.61
C LEU A 11 -40.43 33.69 29.33
N LEU A 12 -40.35 34.78 28.57
CA LEU A 12 -39.50 34.88 27.37
C LEU A 12 -38.01 34.83 27.72
N MET A 13 -37.58 35.49 28.81
CA MET A 13 -36.19 35.50 29.26
C MET A 13 -35.78 34.11 29.78
N VAL A 14 -36.65 33.43 30.54
CA VAL A 14 -36.40 32.05 31.02
C VAL A 14 -36.42 31.04 29.87
N MET A 15 -37.30 31.19 28.88
CA MET A 15 -37.27 30.35 27.68
C MET A 15 -36.02 30.56 26.84
N LEU A 16 -35.56 31.80 26.62
CA LEU A 16 -34.31 32.09 25.90
C LEU A 16 -33.07 31.57 26.66
N MET A 17 -33.11 31.51 27.99
CA MET A 17 -32.05 30.94 28.83
C MET A 17 -32.01 29.40 28.84
N ALA A 18 -33.10 28.71 28.46
CA ALA A 18 -33.19 27.25 28.50
C ALA A 18 -32.70 26.56 27.20
N VAL A 19 -32.65 27.27 26.06
CA VAL A 19 -32.25 26.66 24.77
C VAL A 19 -30.73 26.49 24.62
N GLY A 20 -29.91 27.05 25.52
CA GLY A 20 -28.45 26.99 25.43
C GLY A 20 -27.77 25.71 25.97
N PHE A 21 -28.51 24.77 26.57
CA PHE A 21 -27.93 23.80 27.51
C PHE A 21 -27.72 22.35 27.04
N SER A 22 -27.89 22.00 25.76
CA SER A 22 -27.82 20.58 25.35
C SER A 22 -26.71 20.17 24.39
N THR A 23 -25.81 21.08 23.96
CA THR A 23 -24.67 20.71 23.09
C THR A 23 -23.31 21.27 23.53
N ALA A 24 -23.25 21.95 24.68
CA ALA A 24 -22.14 22.84 25.09
C ALA A 24 -20.86 22.15 25.61
N GLY A 25 -20.50 20.98 25.11
CA GLY A 25 -19.25 20.31 25.52
C GLY A 25 -18.66 19.34 24.50
N GLN A 26 -19.35 19.13 23.38
CA GLN A 26 -18.84 18.28 22.31
C GLN A 26 -18.16 19.15 21.25
N ALA A 27 -16.92 18.82 20.93
CA ALA A 27 -16.30 19.30 19.70
C ALA A 27 -17.11 18.73 18.53
N ALA A 28 -18.06 19.50 18.01
CA ALA A 28 -18.70 19.21 16.73
C ALA A 28 -17.59 18.99 15.67
N GLU A 29 -17.79 18.03 14.76
CA GLU A 29 -16.85 17.76 13.68
C GLU A 29 -16.54 19.06 12.93
N SER A 30 -15.28 19.45 12.94
CA SER A 30 -14.80 20.61 12.20
C SER A 30 -14.57 20.26 10.74
N ARG A 31 -14.44 21.29 9.88
CA ARG A 31 -14.00 21.09 8.49
C ARG A 31 -12.63 20.40 8.44
N GLY A 32 -11.74 20.73 9.37
CA GLY A 32 -10.44 20.11 9.56
C GLY A 32 -10.55 18.62 9.83
N ASP A 33 -11.47 18.18 10.69
CA ASP A 33 -11.71 16.76 10.98
C ASP A 33 -12.17 16.00 9.72
N SER A 34 -13.06 16.60 8.93
CA SER A 34 -13.48 16.01 7.66
C SER A 34 -12.30 15.82 6.70
N ILE A 35 -11.47 16.86 6.51
CA ILE A 35 -10.28 16.78 5.64
C ILE A 35 -9.28 15.74 6.17
N TYR A 36 -9.09 15.69 7.49
CA TYR A 36 -8.24 14.71 8.15
C TYR A 36 -8.71 13.28 7.93
N ASN A 37 -10.00 13.02 8.13
CA ASN A 37 -10.60 11.70 7.96
C ASN A 37 -10.49 11.21 6.52
N THR A 38 -10.70 12.10 5.53
CA THR A 38 -10.45 11.77 4.12
C THR A 38 -8.97 11.40 3.90
N ALA A 39 -8.03 12.25 4.30
CA ALA A 39 -6.61 11.98 4.10
C ALA A 39 -6.12 10.71 4.82
N SER A 40 -6.66 10.43 6.00
CA SER A 40 -6.43 9.20 6.77
C SER A 40 -6.95 7.96 6.04
N THR A 41 -8.17 8.05 5.48
CA THR A 41 -8.78 6.96 4.71
C THR A 41 -8.00 6.69 3.42
N ASP A 42 -7.58 7.73 2.72
CA ASP A 42 -6.78 7.61 1.48
C ASP A 42 -5.44 6.91 1.76
N LEU A 43 -4.72 7.33 2.82
CA LEU A 43 -3.47 6.68 3.21
C LEU A 43 -3.69 5.22 3.61
N GLN A 44 -4.76 4.91 4.35
CA GLN A 44 -5.12 3.53 4.69
C GLN A 44 -5.41 2.68 3.45
N SER A 45 -6.04 3.25 2.43
CA SER A 45 -6.28 2.56 1.16
C SER A 45 -4.96 2.21 0.48
N VAL A 46 -4.04 3.17 0.36
CA VAL A 46 -2.72 2.92 -0.25
C VAL A 46 -1.92 1.88 0.54
N ILE A 47 -1.93 1.92 1.87
CA ILE A 47 -1.29 0.89 2.70
C ILE A 47 -1.90 -0.49 2.42
N ARG A 48 -3.21 -0.59 2.28
CA ARG A 48 -3.91 -1.85 1.96
C ARG A 48 -3.49 -2.36 0.59
N ASP A 49 -3.43 -1.49 -0.41
CA ASP A 49 -3.03 -1.85 -1.77
C ASP A 49 -1.58 -2.35 -1.81
N ILE A 50 -0.67 -1.69 -1.09
CA ILE A 50 0.73 -2.14 -0.93
C ILE A 50 0.81 -3.51 -0.25
N ASN A 51 0.04 -3.73 0.82
CA ASN A 51 0.01 -5.03 1.51
C ASN A 51 -0.55 -6.14 0.60
N ASN A 52 -1.60 -5.86 -0.18
CA ASN A 52 -2.14 -6.80 -1.16
C ASN A 52 -1.10 -7.14 -2.23
N LEU A 53 -0.33 -6.15 -2.68
CA LEU A 53 0.75 -6.36 -3.63
C LEU A 53 1.88 -7.19 -3.00
N SER A 54 2.25 -6.93 -1.74
CA SER A 54 3.25 -7.74 -1.02
C SER A 54 2.88 -9.22 -0.99
N LEU A 55 1.59 -9.54 -0.80
CA LEU A 55 1.07 -10.92 -0.88
C LEU A 55 1.18 -11.52 -2.30
N GLN A 56 0.92 -10.74 -3.35
CA GLN A 56 1.10 -11.21 -4.73
C GLN A 56 2.56 -11.54 -5.04
N TYR A 57 3.50 -10.78 -4.48
CA TYR A 57 4.94 -10.96 -4.64
C TYR A 57 5.57 -11.81 -3.52
N GLN A 58 4.78 -12.63 -2.80
CA GLN A 58 5.27 -13.42 -1.66
C GLN A 58 6.47 -14.33 -1.98
N ASN A 59 6.60 -14.75 -3.23
CA ASN A 59 7.68 -15.64 -3.71
C ASN A 59 8.95 -14.88 -4.15
N VAL A 60 8.93 -13.55 -4.13
CA VAL A 60 10.04 -12.68 -4.50
C VAL A 60 10.42 -11.87 -3.26
N THR A 61 11.29 -12.43 -2.43
CA THR A 61 11.59 -11.91 -1.09
C THR A 61 12.05 -10.44 -1.10
N SER A 62 12.86 -10.05 -2.08
CA SER A 62 13.37 -8.68 -2.19
C SER A 62 12.25 -7.65 -2.39
N ILE A 63 11.30 -7.94 -3.29
CA ILE A 63 10.13 -7.09 -3.57
C ILE A 63 9.15 -7.10 -2.39
N ARG A 64 8.85 -8.28 -1.83
CA ARG A 64 7.99 -8.41 -0.65
C ARG A 64 8.49 -7.55 0.51
N ASN A 65 9.78 -7.66 0.85
CA ASN A 65 10.39 -6.89 1.93
C ASN A 65 10.37 -5.37 1.65
N PHE A 66 10.54 -4.97 0.38
CA PHE A 66 10.43 -3.57 -0.02
C PHE A 66 9.01 -3.02 0.20
N LEU A 67 7.99 -3.75 -0.26
CA LEU A 67 6.58 -3.39 -0.08
C LEU A 67 6.17 -3.38 1.41
N ASP A 68 6.61 -4.38 2.20
CA ASP A 68 6.38 -4.43 3.64
C ASP A 68 6.97 -3.22 4.36
N LYS A 69 8.15 -2.75 3.94
CA LYS A 69 8.78 -1.54 4.48
C LYS A 69 8.00 -0.27 4.12
N MET A 70 7.50 -0.16 2.89
CA MET A 70 6.64 0.95 2.47
C MET A 70 5.33 1.00 3.27
N ALA A 71 4.65 -0.14 3.41
CA ALA A 71 3.43 -0.22 4.21
C ALA A 71 3.68 0.13 5.69
N SER A 72 4.82 -0.30 6.23
CA SER A 72 5.25 0.03 7.60
C SER A 72 5.49 1.53 7.79
N GLN A 73 6.09 2.20 6.80
CA GLN A 73 6.27 3.66 6.80
C GLN A 73 4.91 4.38 6.86
N GLY A 74 3.99 4.03 5.97
CA GLY A 74 2.64 4.62 5.98
C GLY A 74 1.90 4.38 7.30
N THR A 75 2.00 3.17 7.85
CA THR A 75 1.41 2.80 9.15
C THR A 75 1.99 3.63 10.30
N ALA A 76 3.30 3.85 10.32
CA ALA A 76 3.96 4.67 11.32
C ALA A 76 3.53 6.14 11.24
N THR A 77 3.48 6.71 10.02
CA THR A 77 2.98 8.08 9.78
C THR A 77 1.53 8.23 10.24
N LEU A 78 0.66 7.28 9.88
CA LEU A 78 -0.75 7.29 10.29
C LEU A 78 -0.91 7.23 11.81
N LYS A 79 -0.19 6.31 12.48
CA LYS A 79 -0.23 6.16 13.94
C LYS A 79 0.23 7.44 14.65
N ASN A 80 1.37 8.00 14.25
CA ASN A 80 1.91 9.23 14.83
C ASN A 80 0.95 10.41 14.65
N THR A 81 0.35 10.53 13.47
CA THR A 81 -0.56 11.64 13.17
C THR A 81 -1.89 11.49 13.92
N ASN A 82 -2.43 10.28 14.03
CA ASN A 82 -3.63 9.99 14.84
C ASN A 82 -3.42 10.36 16.31
N SER A 83 -2.26 10.04 16.90
CA SER A 83 -1.94 10.46 18.27
C SER A 83 -1.93 11.97 18.42
N LYS A 84 -1.35 12.71 17.46
CA LYS A 84 -1.33 14.19 17.49
C LYS A 84 -2.72 14.80 17.32
N TRP A 85 -3.57 14.20 16.47
CA TRP A 85 -4.95 14.62 16.28
C TRP A 85 -5.76 14.45 17.57
N GLN A 86 -5.65 13.29 18.22
CA GLN A 86 -6.33 13.03 19.49
C GLN A 86 -5.91 14.04 20.58
N ILE A 87 -4.61 14.29 20.73
CA ILE A 87 -4.11 15.30 21.69
C ILE A 87 -4.70 16.68 21.42
N LYS A 88 -4.80 17.09 20.15
CA LYS A 88 -5.41 18.38 19.77
C LYS A 88 -6.90 18.41 20.10
N LYS A 89 -7.61 17.30 19.86
CA LYS A 89 -9.04 17.19 20.14
C LYS A 89 -9.33 17.27 21.63
N ASP A 90 -8.58 16.52 22.43
CA ASP A 90 -8.70 16.55 23.90
C ASP A 90 -8.35 17.95 24.44
N SER A 91 -7.31 18.58 23.90
CA SER A 91 -6.90 19.92 24.28
C SER A 91 -7.97 20.97 23.96
N LEU A 92 -8.61 20.90 22.78
CA LEU A 92 -9.74 21.77 22.44
C LEU A 92 -10.90 21.54 23.40
N GLN A 93 -11.26 20.27 23.67
CA GLN A 93 -12.37 19.94 24.56
C GLN A 93 -12.17 20.51 25.97
N THR A 94 -10.97 20.38 26.54
CA THR A 94 -10.62 20.98 27.84
C THR A 94 -10.72 22.50 27.80
N MET A 95 -10.14 23.15 26.79
CA MET A 95 -10.18 24.62 26.67
C MET A 95 -11.60 25.17 26.49
N LEU A 96 -12.46 24.45 25.76
CA LEU A 96 -13.87 24.81 25.63
C LEU A 96 -14.62 24.61 26.95
N SER A 97 -14.39 23.52 27.67
CA SER A 97 -14.99 23.28 28.99
C SER A 97 -14.65 24.41 29.96
N ASP A 98 -13.37 24.77 30.09
CA ASP A 98 -12.92 25.87 30.94
C ASP A 98 -13.55 27.22 30.55
N LEU A 99 -13.83 27.41 29.25
CA LEU A 99 -14.48 28.62 28.74
C LEU A 99 -15.96 28.66 29.14
N TYR A 100 -16.66 27.52 29.03
CA TYR A 100 -18.06 27.40 29.43
C TYR A 100 -18.23 27.59 30.94
N ASP A 101 -17.32 27.04 31.76
CA ASP A 101 -17.35 27.24 33.21
C ASP A 101 -17.22 28.73 33.57
N LYS A 102 -16.31 29.46 32.91
CA LYS A 102 -16.17 30.92 33.10
C LYS A 102 -17.40 31.70 32.64
N GLN A 103 -18.01 31.32 31.52
CA GLN A 103 -19.26 31.94 31.06
C GLN A 103 -20.40 31.72 32.08
N PHE A 104 -20.46 30.53 32.68
CA PHE A 104 -21.45 30.19 33.70
C PHE A 104 -21.25 30.99 34.99
N GLU A 105 -20.00 31.13 35.46
CA GLU A 105 -19.65 31.96 36.62
C GLU A 105 -20.08 33.41 36.42
N ILE A 106 -19.70 34.01 35.28
CA ILE A 106 -20.04 35.41 34.98
C ILE A 106 -21.54 35.63 34.83
N ARG A 107 -22.25 34.66 34.23
CA ARG A 107 -23.70 34.71 34.19
C ARG A 107 -24.30 34.70 35.60
N THR A 108 -23.79 33.84 36.47
CA THR A 108 -24.24 33.76 37.87
C THR A 108 -23.96 35.06 38.63
N GLU A 109 -22.80 35.67 38.43
CA GLU A 109 -22.44 36.97 39.02
C GLU A 109 -23.34 38.09 38.50
N TYR A 110 -23.60 38.11 37.19
CA TYR A 110 -24.51 39.06 36.57
C TYR A 110 -25.93 38.93 37.13
N GLU A 111 -26.46 37.71 37.23
CA GLU A 111 -27.78 37.46 37.82
C GLU A 111 -27.88 37.92 39.28
N LYS A 112 -26.83 37.70 40.10
CA LYS A 112 -26.76 38.23 41.47
C LYS A 112 -26.75 39.76 41.49
N LYS A 113 -25.91 40.39 40.66
CA LYS A 113 -25.80 41.86 40.54
C LYS A 113 -27.12 42.48 40.09
N LEU A 114 -27.81 41.88 39.13
CA LEU A 114 -29.12 42.31 38.66
C LEU A 114 -30.18 42.29 39.76
N ASN A 115 -30.23 41.21 40.55
CA ASN A 115 -31.20 41.09 41.64
C ASN A 115 -31.01 42.18 42.71
N GLN A 116 -29.75 42.52 43.03
CA GLN A 116 -29.43 43.59 43.97
C GLN A 116 -29.83 44.96 43.41
N LEU A 117 -29.42 45.29 42.17
CA LEU A 117 -29.78 46.56 41.52
C LEU A 117 -31.29 46.73 41.38
N TRP A 118 -32.03 45.63 41.14
CA TRP A 118 -33.49 45.65 41.13
C TRP A 118 -34.05 46.02 42.51
N ALA A 119 -33.55 45.39 43.58
CA ALA A 119 -33.99 45.69 44.95
C ALA A 119 -33.75 47.16 45.31
N ASP A 120 -32.61 47.71 44.86
CA ASP A 120 -32.20 49.10 45.09
C ASP A 120 -32.92 50.11 44.17
N LYS A 121 -33.70 49.64 43.18
CA LYS A 121 -34.38 50.44 42.14
C LYS A 121 -33.40 51.29 41.31
N ASP A 122 -32.17 50.83 41.14
CA ASP A 122 -31.14 51.50 40.33
C ASP A 122 -31.21 51.08 38.86
N TYR A 123 -31.99 51.84 38.08
CA TYR A 123 -32.20 51.58 36.67
C TYR A 123 -30.99 51.89 35.78
N GLU A 124 -30.13 52.84 36.16
CA GLU A 124 -28.93 53.17 35.39
C GLU A 124 -27.82 52.15 35.67
N GLY A 125 -27.70 51.69 36.93
CA GLY A 125 -26.87 50.54 37.28
C GLY A 125 -27.25 49.28 36.53
N TYR A 126 -28.55 49.03 36.33
CA TYR A 126 -29.05 47.89 35.52
C TYR A 126 -28.52 47.93 34.08
N LYS A 127 -28.69 49.07 33.39
CA LYS A 127 -28.22 49.22 32.00
C LYS A 127 -26.71 49.04 31.89
N LYS A 128 -25.96 49.59 32.85
CA LYS A 128 -24.51 49.46 32.89
C LYS A 128 -24.08 48.00 33.10
N ALA A 129 -24.71 47.30 34.05
CA ALA A 129 -24.43 45.89 34.31
C ALA A 129 -24.75 44.99 33.10
N GLN A 130 -25.85 45.28 32.38
CA GLN A 130 -26.21 44.57 31.16
C GLN A 130 -25.17 44.77 30.06
N ALA A 131 -24.76 46.02 29.81
CA ALA A 131 -23.74 46.32 28.80
C ALA A 131 -22.38 45.69 29.13
N GLU A 132 -21.99 45.67 30.41
CA GLU A 132 -20.78 44.98 30.90
C GLU A 132 -20.86 43.47 30.62
N TYR A 133 -21.99 42.83 30.94
CA TYR A 133 -22.20 41.39 30.71
C TYR A 133 -22.19 41.04 29.22
N GLU A 134 -22.91 41.79 28.39
CA GLU A 134 -22.94 41.58 26.93
C GLU A 134 -21.55 41.71 26.30
N GLN A 135 -20.75 42.68 26.75
CA GLN A 135 -19.37 42.83 26.29
C GLN A 135 -18.48 41.65 26.71
N GLN A 136 -18.66 41.14 27.94
CA GLN A 136 -17.93 39.95 28.40
C GLN A 136 -18.33 38.70 27.62
N LEU A 137 -19.63 38.49 27.38
CA LEU A 137 -20.13 37.36 26.60
C LEU A 137 -19.54 37.37 25.18
N LYS A 138 -19.55 38.53 24.52
CA LYS A 138 -18.93 38.69 23.19
C LYS A 138 -17.43 38.38 23.18
N ASN A 139 -16.71 38.73 24.24
CA ASN A 139 -15.30 38.38 24.36
C ASN A 139 -15.11 36.85 24.46
N TYR A 140 -15.99 36.15 25.18
CA TYR A 140 -15.95 34.68 25.26
C TYR A 140 -16.34 34.01 23.94
N GLU A 141 -17.35 34.51 23.23
CA GLU A 141 -17.72 34.02 21.90
C GLU A 141 -16.55 34.15 20.91
N ASN A 142 -15.87 35.31 20.91
CA ASN A 142 -14.66 35.51 20.12
C ASN A 142 -13.55 34.51 20.51
N LYS A 143 -13.38 34.26 21.81
CA LYS A 143 -12.37 33.32 22.29
C LYS A 143 -12.69 31.88 21.89
N GLU A 144 -13.94 31.47 21.96
CA GLU A 144 -14.39 30.16 21.47
C GLU A 144 -14.06 30.01 19.98
N LYS A 145 -14.39 31.02 19.18
CA LYS A 145 -14.09 31.02 17.75
C LYS A 145 -12.59 30.89 17.47
N GLU A 146 -11.75 31.66 18.16
CA GLU A 146 -10.29 31.57 18.04
C GLU A 146 -9.77 30.16 18.35
N LEU A 147 -10.27 29.52 19.42
CA LEU A 147 -9.86 28.18 19.81
C LEU A 147 -10.23 27.14 18.74
N ARG A 148 -11.45 27.25 18.19
CA ARG A 148 -11.93 26.36 17.11
C ARG A 148 -11.15 26.58 15.81
N ASP A 149 -10.84 27.82 15.46
CA ASP A 149 -10.03 28.15 14.27
C ASP A 149 -8.60 27.62 14.41
N GLN A 150 -7.98 27.76 15.59
CA GLN A 150 -6.64 27.21 15.87
C GLN A 150 -6.62 25.68 15.80
N TYR A 151 -7.66 25.03 16.31
CA TYR A 151 -7.82 23.60 16.16
C TYR A 151 -7.94 23.20 14.69
N ASP A 152 -8.85 23.82 13.94
CA ASP A 152 -9.12 23.53 12.53
C ASP A 152 -7.84 23.65 11.68
N GLU A 153 -7.08 24.74 11.84
CA GLU A 153 -5.79 24.93 11.16
C GLU A 153 -4.73 23.90 11.61
N GLY A 154 -4.73 23.53 12.89
CA GLY A 154 -3.88 22.48 13.42
C GLY A 154 -4.16 21.12 12.80
N VAL A 155 -5.44 20.77 12.62
CA VAL A 155 -5.89 19.51 12.02
C VAL A 155 -5.64 19.49 10.51
N LYS A 156 -5.86 20.60 9.79
CA LYS A 156 -5.50 20.72 8.36
C LYS A 156 -4.02 20.45 8.10
N LYS A 157 -3.13 20.94 8.97
CA LYS A 157 -1.69 20.66 8.87
C LYS A 157 -1.39 19.17 9.03
N LEU A 158 -2.07 18.49 9.96
CA LEU A 158 -1.95 17.04 10.12
C LEU A 158 -2.46 16.29 8.88
N ALA A 159 -3.60 16.72 8.32
CA ALA A 159 -4.14 16.13 7.10
C ALA A 159 -3.17 16.29 5.91
N ASN A 160 -2.52 17.45 5.77
CA ASN A 160 -1.53 17.68 4.73
C ASN A 160 -0.32 16.73 4.84
N LEU A 161 0.11 16.37 6.05
CA LEU A 161 1.16 15.36 6.24
C LEU A 161 0.73 13.99 5.70
N LEU A 162 -0.51 13.60 5.96
CA LEU A 162 -1.07 12.35 5.44
C LEU A 162 -1.17 12.38 3.91
N VAL A 163 -1.63 13.48 3.33
CA VAL A 163 -1.69 13.66 1.86
C VAL A 163 -0.30 13.59 1.22
N GLN A 164 0.72 14.18 1.85
CA GLN A 164 2.09 14.10 1.37
C GLN A 164 2.63 12.67 1.43
N GLU A 165 2.40 11.96 2.53
CA GLU A 165 2.78 10.55 2.67
C GLU A 165 2.10 9.68 1.60
N THR A 166 0.79 9.86 1.37
CA THR A 166 0.04 9.16 0.32
C THR A 166 0.71 9.34 -1.04
N LYS A 167 1.08 10.59 -1.40
CA LYS A 167 1.76 10.88 -2.67
C LYS A 167 3.14 10.24 -2.76
N ILE A 168 3.92 10.27 -1.67
CA ILE A 168 5.24 9.63 -1.62
C ILE A 168 5.12 8.13 -1.87
N LEU A 169 4.19 7.46 -1.17
CA LEU A 169 3.99 6.02 -1.32
C LEU A 169 3.49 5.65 -2.73
N GLN A 170 2.55 6.42 -3.28
CA GLN A 170 2.06 6.22 -4.65
C GLN A 170 3.17 6.39 -5.69
N GLN A 171 3.99 7.44 -5.55
CA GLN A 171 5.11 7.69 -6.46
C GLN A 171 6.17 6.59 -6.38
N GLN A 172 6.51 6.14 -5.16
CA GLN A 172 7.43 5.02 -4.97
C GLN A 172 6.88 3.74 -5.61
N LEU A 173 5.58 3.48 -5.47
CA LEU A 173 4.94 2.31 -6.06
C LEU A 173 5.01 2.36 -7.59
N GLU A 174 4.64 3.50 -8.18
CA GLU A 174 4.71 3.73 -9.63
C GLU A 174 6.13 3.50 -10.15
N GLN A 175 7.14 4.11 -9.50
CA GLN A 175 8.55 3.97 -9.87
C GLN A 175 9.07 2.53 -9.76
N SER A 176 8.52 1.73 -8.85
CA SER A 176 8.95 0.34 -8.63
C SER A 176 8.21 -0.68 -9.50
N THR A 177 7.23 -0.27 -10.32
CA THR A 177 6.38 -1.20 -11.09
C THR A 177 7.19 -2.10 -12.01
N ASP A 178 8.12 -1.52 -12.76
CA ASP A 178 8.97 -2.27 -13.69
C ASP A 178 9.96 -3.18 -12.95
N ASP A 179 10.46 -2.75 -11.77
CA ASP A 179 11.33 -3.57 -10.91
C ASP A 179 10.59 -4.82 -10.45
N MET A 180 9.34 -4.65 -9.99
CA MET A 180 8.50 -5.74 -9.51
C MET A 180 8.23 -6.75 -10.63
N GLU A 181 7.83 -6.28 -11.82
CA GLU A 181 7.59 -7.15 -12.96
C GLU A 181 8.86 -7.90 -13.38
N ALA A 182 10.01 -7.22 -13.48
CA ALA A 182 11.28 -7.86 -13.82
C ALA A 182 11.66 -8.95 -12.81
N ALA A 183 11.53 -8.68 -11.51
CA ALA A 183 11.83 -9.67 -10.46
C ALA A 183 10.89 -10.89 -10.53
N LEU A 184 9.61 -10.69 -10.83
CA LEU A 184 8.65 -11.78 -11.01
C LEU A 184 8.96 -12.61 -12.26
N GLN A 185 9.39 -11.98 -13.35
CA GLN A 185 9.82 -12.69 -14.56
C GLN A 185 11.05 -13.54 -14.29
N ILE A 186 12.04 -13.03 -13.53
CA ILE A 186 13.18 -13.84 -13.08
C ILE A 186 12.70 -15.05 -12.28
N TYR A 187 11.80 -14.86 -11.31
CA TYR A 187 11.25 -15.96 -10.53
C TYR A 187 10.59 -17.04 -11.42
N LYS A 188 9.72 -16.62 -12.35
CA LYS A 188 9.06 -17.54 -13.30
C LYS A 188 10.08 -18.29 -14.15
N LYS A 189 11.07 -17.60 -14.72
CA LYS A 189 12.10 -18.20 -15.56
C LYS A 189 13.05 -19.13 -14.80
N CYS A 190 13.37 -18.82 -13.54
CA CYS A 190 14.10 -19.76 -12.68
C CYS A 190 13.33 -21.08 -12.48
N ASN A 191 12.01 -21.01 -12.31
CA ASN A 191 11.18 -22.21 -12.15
C ASN A 191 11.09 -23.01 -13.45
N GLU A 192 10.84 -22.35 -14.59
CA GLU A 192 10.87 -22.99 -15.92
C GLU A 192 12.23 -23.66 -16.18
N ALA A 193 13.33 -22.97 -15.90
CA ALA A 193 14.68 -23.49 -16.09
C ALA A 193 15.01 -24.67 -15.15
N THR A 194 14.49 -24.65 -13.92
CA THR A 194 14.63 -25.78 -12.98
C THR A 194 13.92 -27.01 -13.52
N LEU A 195 12.67 -26.86 -14.02
CA LEU A 195 11.93 -27.96 -14.63
C LEU A 195 12.66 -28.54 -15.86
N LEU A 196 13.23 -27.68 -16.70
CA LEU A 196 14.05 -28.13 -17.84
C LEU A 196 15.25 -28.96 -17.40
N LEU A 197 15.91 -28.61 -16.29
CA LEU A 197 17.00 -29.41 -15.73
C LEU A 197 16.50 -30.73 -15.13
N ASP A 198 15.36 -30.71 -14.42
CA ASP A 198 14.78 -31.90 -13.79
C ASP A 198 14.33 -32.94 -14.82
N GLU A 199 13.82 -32.50 -15.97
CA GLU A 199 13.45 -33.37 -17.11
C GLU A 199 14.67 -33.90 -17.88
N ALA A 200 15.84 -33.27 -17.73
CA ALA A 200 17.05 -33.65 -18.44
C ALA A 200 17.75 -34.87 -17.80
N SER A 201 18.37 -35.68 -18.66
CA SER A 201 19.21 -36.80 -18.21
C SER A 201 20.41 -36.33 -17.39
N ASP A 202 20.96 -37.21 -16.55
CA ASP A 202 22.14 -36.88 -15.72
C ASP A 202 23.31 -36.36 -16.58
N ALA A 203 23.53 -36.94 -17.76
CA ALA A 203 24.58 -36.50 -18.68
C ALA A 203 24.33 -35.07 -19.21
N GLN A 204 23.08 -34.72 -19.51
CA GLN A 204 22.71 -33.37 -19.95
C GLN A 204 22.84 -32.37 -18.80
N ARG A 205 22.41 -32.72 -17.58
CA ARG A 205 22.60 -31.89 -16.38
C ARG A 205 24.08 -31.65 -16.07
N GLN A 206 24.94 -32.64 -16.26
CA GLN A 206 26.38 -32.54 -16.00
C GLN A 206 27.20 -31.93 -17.16
N SER A 207 26.56 -31.66 -18.30
CA SER A 207 27.19 -30.95 -19.41
C SER A 207 27.58 -29.52 -19.02
N GLU A 208 28.47 -28.91 -19.80
CA GLU A 208 28.86 -27.51 -19.60
C GLU A 208 27.64 -26.57 -19.62
N ALA A 209 26.73 -26.76 -20.58
CA ALA A 209 25.49 -25.99 -20.67
C ALA A 209 24.55 -26.23 -19.48
N GLY A 210 24.43 -27.47 -18.99
CA GLY A 210 23.62 -27.80 -17.82
C GLY A 210 24.15 -27.18 -16.52
N LYS A 211 25.48 -27.22 -16.32
CA LYS A 211 26.14 -26.56 -15.18
C LYS A 211 26.00 -25.04 -15.25
N ALA A 212 26.17 -24.45 -16.43
CA ALA A 212 26.01 -23.02 -16.64
C ALA A 212 24.57 -22.57 -16.35
N LEU A 213 23.57 -23.30 -16.83
CA LEU A 213 22.17 -23.01 -16.53
C LEU A 213 21.88 -23.12 -15.03
N ASN A 214 22.35 -24.17 -14.36
CA ASN A 214 22.16 -24.32 -12.92
C ASN A 214 22.81 -23.18 -12.12
N ALA A 215 24.00 -22.73 -12.52
CA ALA A 215 24.65 -21.58 -11.92
C ALA A 215 23.83 -20.29 -12.11
N ALA A 216 23.34 -20.04 -13.33
CA ALA A 216 22.51 -18.88 -13.65
C ALA A 216 21.19 -18.86 -12.86
N ILE A 217 20.54 -20.02 -12.66
CA ILE A 217 19.35 -20.16 -11.81
C ILE A 217 19.70 -19.77 -10.36
N ASN A 218 20.81 -20.26 -9.82
CA ASN A 218 21.19 -19.98 -8.44
C ASN A 218 21.53 -18.50 -8.23
N GLU A 219 22.24 -17.88 -9.16
CA GLU A 219 22.56 -16.45 -9.13
C GLU A 219 21.29 -15.59 -9.22
N SER A 220 20.41 -15.91 -10.16
CA SER A 220 19.10 -15.26 -10.33
C SER A 220 18.23 -15.38 -9.09
N ARG A 221 18.17 -16.59 -8.47
CA ARG A 221 17.47 -16.82 -7.20
C ARG A 221 18.09 -16.05 -6.05
N SER A 222 19.41 -15.92 -6.01
CA SER A 222 20.09 -15.12 -4.98
C SER A 222 19.71 -13.65 -5.10
N LEU A 223 19.67 -13.10 -6.31
CA LEU A 223 19.26 -11.72 -6.57
C LEU A 223 17.83 -11.44 -6.06
N ILE A 224 16.85 -12.24 -6.46
CA ILE A 224 15.44 -12.01 -6.08
C ILE A 224 15.13 -12.34 -4.61
N ASN A 225 16.00 -13.10 -3.94
CA ASN A 225 15.87 -13.39 -2.51
C ASN A 225 16.71 -12.47 -1.61
N GLY A 226 17.58 -11.66 -2.21
CA GLY A 226 18.44 -10.70 -1.51
C GLY A 226 17.76 -9.37 -1.23
N SER A 227 18.54 -8.30 -1.31
CA SER A 227 18.06 -6.92 -1.16
C SER A 227 17.35 -6.44 -2.43
N TYR A 228 16.41 -5.50 -2.25
CA TYR A 228 15.80 -4.78 -3.36
C TYR A 228 16.86 -4.15 -4.27
N THR A 229 16.66 -4.27 -5.58
CA THR A 229 17.60 -3.86 -6.62
C THR A 229 16.80 -3.22 -7.77
N GLU A 230 17.40 -2.26 -8.48
CA GLU A 230 16.78 -1.56 -9.61
C GLU A 230 16.61 -2.44 -10.87
N VAL A 231 15.63 -2.09 -11.72
CA VAL A 231 15.24 -2.79 -12.94
C VAL A 231 16.41 -3.05 -13.88
N GLY A 232 17.35 -2.11 -14.01
CA GLY A 232 18.49 -2.26 -14.93
C GLY A 232 19.37 -3.48 -14.63
N ILE A 233 19.51 -3.84 -13.36
CA ILE A 233 20.25 -5.04 -12.94
C ILE A 233 19.38 -6.29 -13.13
N MET A 234 18.09 -6.21 -12.80
CA MET A 234 17.15 -7.31 -12.96
C MET A 234 16.97 -7.71 -14.43
N VAL A 235 16.84 -6.74 -15.33
CA VAL A 235 16.73 -6.97 -16.79
C VAL A 235 17.96 -7.69 -17.31
N LYS A 236 19.17 -7.24 -16.96
CA LYS A 236 20.41 -7.92 -17.37
C LYS A 236 20.48 -9.35 -16.84
N MET A 237 20.06 -9.57 -15.60
CA MET A 237 20.00 -10.92 -15.02
C MET A 237 19.00 -11.80 -15.79
N LEU A 238 17.83 -11.26 -16.13
CA LEU A 238 16.81 -11.96 -16.90
C LEU A 238 17.31 -12.30 -18.32
N GLU A 239 17.95 -11.35 -19.01
CA GLU A 239 18.55 -11.56 -20.33
C GLU A 239 19.60 -12.69 -20.29
N ASN A 240 20.50 -12.66 -19.29
CA ASN A 240 21.50 -13.71 -19.10
C ASN A 240 20.85 -15.07 -18.85
N LEU A 241 19.84 -15.14 -17.97
CA LEU A 241 19.12 -16.37 -17.68
C LEU A 241 18.44 -16.94 -18.94
N LEU A 242 17.80 -16.09 -19.74
CA LEU A 242 17.17 -16.48 -21.00
C LEU A 242 18.17 -17.03 -22.02
N ASP A 243 19.35 -16.41 -22.13
CA ASP A 243 20.43 -16.91 -22.99
C ASP A 243 20.93 -18.29 -22.55
N PHE A 244 21.11 -18.52 -21.24
CA PHE A 244 21.48 -19.84 -20.73
C PHE A 244 20.40 -20.90 -20.95
N ILE A 245 19.11 -20.55 -20.77
CA ILE A 245 17.99 -21.44 -21.09
C ILE A 245 18.03 -21.83 -22.58
N LEU A 246 18.25 -20.86 -23.46
CA LEU A 246 18.31 -21.09 -24.91
C LEU A 246 19.50 -21.98 -25.30
N LYS A 247 20.69 -21.70 -24.78
CA LYS A 247 21.89 -22.53 -24.99
C LYS A 247 21.70 -23.95 -24.50
N PHE A 248 21.10 -24.13 -23.31
CA PHE A 248 20.82 -25.46 -22.79
C PHE A 248 19.83 -26.21 -23.69
N ASN A 249 18.71 -25.58 -24.06
CA ASN A 249 17.73 -26.16 -24.98
C ASN A 249 18.35 -26.58 -26.32
N GLN A 250 19.20 -25.74 -26.90
CA GLN A 250 19.94 -26.08 -28.12
C GLN A 250 20.86 -27.29 -27.89
N SER A 251 21.57 -27.35 -26.76
CA SER A 251 22.49 -28.47 -26.48
C SER A 251 21.78 -29.82 -26.30
N ILE A 252 20.58 -29.83 -25.71
CA ILE A 252 19.82 -31.07 -25.44
C ILE A 252 18.96 -31.51 -26.64
N THR A 253 18.60 -30.58 -27.52
CA THR A 253 17.85 -30.85 -28.76
C THR A 253 18.75 -31.03 -29.97
N ALA A 254 20.03 -30.61 -29.88
CA ALA A 254 21.02 -30.85 -30.92
C ALA A 254 21.17 -32.36 -31.13
N ILE A 255 20.99 -32.79 -32.38
CA ILE A 255 21.29 -34.14 -32.83
C ILE A 255 22.79 -34.35 -32.57
N SER A 256 23.11 -35.20 -31.59
CA SER A 256 24.49 -35.60 -31.36
C SER A 256 25.01 -36.23 -32.66
N THR A 257 26.21 -35.81 -33.07
CA THR A 257 27.04 -36.32 -34.17
C THR A 257 26.64 -37.73 -34.64
N PRO A 258 26.49 -37.99 -35.95
CA PRO A 258 26.12 -39.31 -36.45
C PRO A 258 27.09 -40.34 -35.89
N GLN A 259 26.64 -41.09 -34.87
CA GLN A 259 27.39 -42.21 -34.38
C GLN A 259 27.28 -43.26 -35.47
N GLN A 260 28.40 -43.57 -36.12
CA GLN A 260 28.59 -44.83 -36.82
C GLN A 260 28.42 -45.95 -35.79
N SER A 261 27.16 -46.35 -35.58
CA SER A 261 26.83 -47.54 -34.82
C SER A 261 27.03 -48.72 -35.74
N THR A 262 28.10 -49.48 -35.51
CA THR A 262 28.27 -50.83 -36.06
C THR A 262 27.29 -51.84 -35.45
N ARG A 263 26.48 -51.43 -34.46
CA ARG A 263 25.41 -52.26 -33.90
C ARG A 263 24.17 -52.21 -34.79
N MET A 264 23.72 -53.39 -35.21
CA MET A 264 22.44 -53.59 -35.89
C MET A 264 21.29 -53.10 -35.00
N ALA A 265 20.34 -52.37 -35.60
CA ALA A 265 19.19 -51.79 -34.90
C ALA A 265 17.93 -51.86 -35.77
N ASP A 266 16.78 -51.76 -35.11
CA ASP A 266 15.51 -51.52 -35.77
C ASP A 266 15.37 -50.01 -36.03
N ILE A 267 14.98 -49.66 -37.25
CA ILE A 267 14.85 -48.27 -37.73
C ILE A 267 13.38 -47.99 -37.96
N TYR A 268 12.91 -46.91 -37.35
CA TYR A 268 11.54 -46.46 -37.44
C TYR A 268 11.45 -45.09 -38.12
N SER A 269 10.32 -44.79 -38.74
CA SER A 269 9.99 -43.43 -39.15
C SER A 269 9.88 -42.52 -37.93
N ILE A 270 9.91 -41.20 -38.15
CA ILE A 270 9.63 -40.22 -37.07
C ILE A 270 8.26 -40.43 -36.40
N ASN A 271 7.33 -41.09 -37.09
CA ASN A 271 5.99 -41.40 -36.60
C ASN A 271 5.89 -42.79 -35.92
N GLY A 272 7.02 -43.47 -35.71
CA GLY A 272 7.08 -44.76 -35.00
C GLY A 272 6.75 -46.00 -35.84
N THR A 273 6.68 -45.88 -37.16
CA THR A 273 6.48 -47.03 -38.06
C THR A 273 7.81 -47.75 -38.29
N LEU A 274 7.88 -49.06 -38.04
CA LEU A 274 9.09 -49.84 -38.35
C LEU A 274 9.34 -49.84 -39.87
N LEU A 275 10.52 -49.41 -40.29
CA LEU A 275 10.94 -49.33 -41.70
C LEU A 275 11.94 -50.44 -42.05
N LEU A 276 12.98 -50.62 -41.23
CA LEU A 276 14.00 -51.65 -41.41
C LEU A 276 14.26 -52.35 -40.08
N ARG A 277 14.41 -53.67 -40.11
CA ARG A 277 14.70 -54.49 -38.92
C ARG A 277 16.16 -54.91 -38.91
N HIS A 278 16.81 -54.83 -37.76
CA HIS A 278 18.15 -55.35 -37.50
C HIS A 278 19.19 -55.00 -38.59
N THR A 279 19.33 -53.70 -38.88
CA THR A 279 20.24 -53.20 -39.92
C THR A 279 21.26 -52.20 -39.35
N SER A 280 22.40 -52.04 -40.01
CA SER A 280 23.37 -51.00 -39.66
C SER A 280 22.94 -49.65 -40.23
N VAL A 281 23.43 -48.56 -39.64
CA VAL A 281 23.14 -47.20 -40.10
C VAL A 281 23.63 -46.99 -41.55
N GLU A 282 24.79 -47.55 -41.92
CA GLU A 282 25.29 -47.44 -43.30
C GLU A 282 24.40 -48.18 -44.30
N LYS A 283 23.92 -49.37 -43.94
CA LYS A 283 23.03 -50.15 -44.82
C LYS A 283 21.67 -49.47 -44.95
N ALA A 284 21.20 -48.82 -43.90
CA ALA A 284 19.99 -48.02 -43.93
C ALA A 284 20.13 -46.78 -44.81
N ALA A 285 21.28 -46.11 -44.80
CA ALA A 285 21.57 -44.97 -45.68
C ALA A 285 21.52 -45.32 -47.17
N GLY A 286 21.86 -46.57 -47.54
CA GLY A 286 21.70 -47.05 -48.91
C GLY A 286 20.28 -47.48 -49.30
N GLN A 287 19.34 -47.56 -48.35
CA GLN A 287 18.00 -48.13 -48.56
C GLN A 287 16.85 -47.15 -48.28
N LEU A 288 17.11 -46.12 -47.47
CA LEU A 288 16.12 -45.12 -47.09
C LEU A 288 16.48 -43.78 -47.75
N PRO A 289 15.48 -42.96 -48.12
CA PRO A 289 15.73 -41.61 -48.59
C PRO A 289 16.36 -40.76 -47.47
N ALA A 290 17.15 -39.76 -47.85
CA ALA A 290 17.73 -38.79 -46.93
C ALA A 290 16.63 -38.19 -46.05
N GLY A 291 16.82 -38.23 -44.73
CA GLY A 291 15.75 -37.88 -43.80
C GLY A 291 16.02 -38.27 -42.36
N LEU A 292 15.07 -37.89 -41.50
CA LEU A 292 15.12 -38.16 -40.06
C LEU A 292 14.43 -39.48 -39.74
N TYR A 293 15.09 -40.29 -38.91
CA TYR A 293 14.61 -41.60 -38.48
C TYR A 293 14.84 -41.82 -36.98
N ILE A 294 14.11 -42.75 -36.39
CA ILE A 294 14.32 -43.19 -35.01
C ILE A 294 15.12 -44.49 -35.03
N ILE A 295 16.33 -44.47 -34.45
CA ILE A 295 17.21 -45.64 -34.33
C ILE A 295 17.58 -45.78 -32.86
N ASN A 296 17.29 -46.94 -32.25
CA ASN A 296 17.50 -47.18 -30.82
C ASN A 296 16.92 -46.08 -29.91
N GLY A 297 15.73 -45.56 -30.26
CA GLY A 297 15.05 -44.51 -29.51
C GLY A 297 15.63 -43.09 -29.68
N LYS A 298 16.63 -42.88 -30.54
CA LYS A 298 17.21 -41.56 -30.84
C LYS A 298 16.88 -41.11 -32.26
N LYS A 299 16.68 -39.81 -32.46
CA LYS A 299 16.55 -39.20 -33.79
C LYS A 299 17.93 -39.17 -34.47
N VAL A 300 18.03 -39.80 -35.63
CA VAL A 300 19.24 -39.87 -36.45
C VAL A 300 18.92 -39.33 -37.84
N LEU A 301 19.76 -38.43 -38.34
CA LEU A 301 19.71 -37.97 -39.72
C LEU A 301 20.49 -38.96 -40.59
N ILE A 302 19.80 -39.57 -41.55
CA ILE A 302 20.43 -40.33 -42.62
C ILE A 302 20.66 -39.35 -43.79
N PRO A 303 21.91 -39.12 -44.22
CA PRO A 303 22.24 -38.18 -45.28
C PRO A 303 21.78 -38.64 -46.67
#